data_AF-A0A0C2X4Z5-F1
#
_entry.id   AF-A0A0C2X4Z5-F1
#
_cell.length_a   1.000
_cell.length_b   1.000
_cell.length_c   1.000
_cell.angle_alpha   90.00
_cell.angle_beta   90.00
_cell.angle_gamma   90.00
#
_symmetry.space_group_name_H-M   'P 1'
#
loop_
_entity.id
_entity.type
_entity.pdbx_description
1 polymer ?
#
loop_
_entity_poly.entity_id
_entity_poly.type
_entity_poly.pdbx_seq_one_letter_code
_entity_poly.pdbx_strand_id
1 'polypeptide(L)'
;MDSQSNITIPSLTQIYDEDPNAQKNRILADDELLDLRVMKETHIRLANTINEEVERARHAHEALVQKYQEQIRTLEATQSQLHASKRSLDILVAQQPAQLAEAERLSGLIHPIRRLPSDILQYLFESAYSAKDKEDRFFAALTLSQVCQRWRAIALNTPRLWCYIDYVFQDGIDPESFWGWVIPRVKAVPAD
;
A
#
# COMPACT_ATOMS: atom_id res chain seq x y z
N MET A 1 -21.18 -20.20 -30.15
CA MET A 1 -21.69 -20.40 -31.51
C MET A 1 -21.66 -21.90 -31.69
N ASP A 2 -22.69 -22.55 -31.15
CA ASP A 2 -22.61 -23.96 -30.77
C ASP A 2 -23.47 -24.73 -31.77
N SER A 3 -22.80 -25.28 -32.78
CA SER A 3 -23.42 -26.19 -33.75
C SER A 3 -23.71 -27.51 -33.05
N GLN A 4 -24.88 -27.61 -32.43
CA GLN A 4 -25.49 -28.88 -32.07
C GLN A 4 -25.77 -29.66 -33.36
N SER A 5 -24.82 -30.49 -33.78
CA SER A 5 -25.04 -31.52 -34.77
C SER A 5 -25.91 -32.61 -34.13
N ASN A 6 -27.23 -32.43 -34.23
CA ASN A 6 -28.21 -33.46 -33.93
C ASN A 6 -27.93 -34.66 -34.85
N ILE A 7 -27.29 -35.68 -34.28
CA ILE A 7 -27.19 -37.00 -34.91
C ILE A 7 -28.57 -37.65 -34.71
N THR A 8 -29.45 -37.43 -35.69
CA THR A 8 -30.72 -38.14 -35.77
C THR A 8 -30.43 -39.61 -36.04
N ILE A 9 -30.54 -40.44 -35.01
CA ILE A 9 -30.53 -41.90 -35.13
C ILE A 9 -31.83 -42.28 -35.83
N PRO A 10 -31.81 -42.97 -37.00
CA PRO A 10 -33.02 -43.50 -37.59
C PRO A 10 -33.56 -44.57 -36.63
N SER A 11 -34.66 -44.26 -35.95
CA SER A 11 -35.43 -45.24 -35.21
C SER A 11 -35.99 -46.25 -36.20
N LEU A 12 -35.45 -47.47 -36.21
CA LEU A 12 -36.04 -48.59 -36.92
C LEU A 12 -37.36 -48.94 -36.23
N THR A 13 -38.42 -48.37 -36.77
CA THR A 13 -39.73 -48.99 -37.04
C THR A 13 -40.31 -49.86 -35.93
N GLN A 14 -41.43 -49.38 -35.39
CA GLN A 14 -42.50 -50.20 -34.80
C GLN A 14 -42.82 -51.38 -35.71
N ILE A 15 -42.28 -52.56 -35.39
CA ILE A 15 -42.80 -53.84 -35.88
C ILE A 15 -43.56 -54.43 -34.70
N TYR A 16 -44.89 -54.42 -34.82
CA TYR A 16 -45.74 -55.33 -34.05
C TYR A 16 -45.33 -56.75 -34.44
N ASP A 17 -44.76 -57.53 -33.53
CA ASP A 17 -44.52 -58.95 -33.77
C ASP A 17 -44.83 -59.77 -32.51
N GLU A 18 -45.73 -60.73 -32.66
CA GLU A 18 -46.18 -61.68 -31.62
C GLU A 18 -45.19 -62.84 -31.41
N ASP A 19 -44.03 -62.82 -32.09
CA ASP A 19 -42.99 -63.85 -31.93
C ASP A 19 -41.93 -63.43 -30.88
N PRO A 20 -41.83 -64.13 -29.73
CA PRO A 20 -40.81 -63.86 -28.72
C PRO A 20 -39.36 -64.07 -29.22
N ASN A 21 -39.17 -64.67 -30.39
CA ASN A 21 -37.87 -64.88 -31.03
C ASN A 21 -37.60 -63.92 -32.22
N ALA A 22 -38.47 -62.94 -32.48
CA ALA A 22 -38.33 -62.02 -33.62
C ALA A 22 -36.97 -61.28 -33.64
N GLN A 23 -36.43 -60.96 -32.46
CA GLN A 23 -35.14 -60.28 -32.32
C GLN A 23 -33.99 -61.21 -31.90
N LYS A 24 -34.25 -62.48 -31.56
CA LYS A 24 -33.26 -63.45 -31.06
C LYS A 24 -33.72 -64.88 -31.38
N ASN A 25 -32.84 -65.72 -31.92
CA ASN A 25 -33.07 -67.17 -32.16
C ASN A 25 -34.06 -67.56 -33.29
N ARG A 26 -34.46 -66.63 -34.17
CA ARG A 26 -35.18 -66.94 -35.43
C ARG A 26 -34.21 -67.37 -36.55
N ILE A 27 -34.61 -68.32 -37.40
CA ILE A 27 -33.85 -68.71 -38.60
C ILE A 27 -34.07 -67.63 -39.67
N LEU A 28 -32.99 -66.94 -40.03
CA LEU A 28 -32.99 -65.84 -41.00
C LEU A 28 -32.89 -66.38 -42.43
N ALA A 29 -33.53 -65.69 -43.38
CA ALA A 29 -33.32 -65.93 -44.81
C ALA A 29 -31.97 -65.34 -45.27
N ASP A 30 -31.41 -65.83 -46.38
CA ASP A 30 -30.05 -65.47 -46.83
C ASP A 30 -29.88 -63.99 -47.19
N ASP A 31 -30.93 -63.34 -47.70
CA ASP A 31 -30.99 -61.91 -48.01
C ASP A 31 -31.03 -61.04 -46.75
N GLU A 32 -31.88 -61.38 -45.78
CA GLU A 32 -31.98 -60.73 -44.47
C GLU A 32 -30.65 -60.83 -43.70
N LEU A 33 -29.94 -61.95 -43.82
CA LEU A 33 -28.63 -62.18 -43.20
C LEU A 33 -27.53 -61.31 -43.81
N LEU A 34 -27.58 -61.07 -45.12
CA LEU A 34 -26.66 -60.20 -45.83
C LEU A 34 -26.81 -58.73 -45.36
N ASP A 35 -28.04 -58.23 -45.30
CA ASP A 35 -28.35 -56.87 -44.86
C ASP A 35 -27.94 -56.64 -43.40
N LEU A 36 -28.25 -57.58 -42.50
CA LEU A 36 -27.83 -57.51 -41.10
C LEU A 36 -26.30 -57.53 -40.94
N ARG A 37 -25.58 -58.26 -41.79
CA ARG A 37 -24.11 -58.27 -41.77
C ARG A 37 -23.55 -56.92 -42.22
N VAL A 38 -24.09 -56.34 -43.29
CA VAL A 38 -23.70 -55.00 -43.75
C VAL A 38 -23.99 -53.96 -42.67
N MET A 39 -25.17 -54.01 -42.06
CA MET A 39 -25.57 -53.08 -41.00
C MET A 39 -24.69 -53.23 -39.74
N LYS A 40 -24.35 -54.46 -39.36
CA LYS A 40 -23.39 -54.71 -38.27
C LYS A 40 -22.02 -54.11 -38.59
N GLU A 41 -21.51 -54.32 -39.80
CA GLU A 41 -20.22 -53.80 -40.27
C GLU A 41 -20.21 -52.25 -40.22
N THR A 42 -21.28 -51.60 -40.67
CA THR A 42 -21.40 -50.13 -40.63
C THR A 42 -21.46 -49.61 -39.19
N HIS A 43 -22.20 -50.27 -38.29
CA HIS A 43 -22.23 -49.92 -36.87
C HIS A 43 -20.86 -50.07 -36.20
N ILE A 44 -20.09 -51.11 -36.52
CA ILE A 44 -18.72 -51.28 -36.00
C ILE A 44 -17.82 -50.12 -36.47
N ARG A 45 -17.89 -49.75 -37.76
CA ARG A 45 -17.12 -48.62 -38.30
C ARG A 45 -17.48 -47.30 -37.62
N LEU A 46 -18.78 -47.02 -37.48
CA LEU A 46 -19.25 -45.81 -36.80
C LEU A 46 -18.80 -45.78 -35.33
N ALA A 47 -18.89 -46.90 -34.62
CA ALA A 47 -18.43 -47.00 -33.24
C ALA A 47 -16.92 -46.71 -33.13
N ASN A 48 -16.11 -47.23 -34.05
CA ASN A 48 -14.68 -46.95 -34.10
C ASN A 48 -14.39 -45.47 -34.37
N THR A 49 -15.07 -44.85 -35.34
CA THR A 49 -14.92 -43.40 -35.62
C THR A 49 -15.30 -42.56 -34.42
N ILE A 50 -16.41 -42.87 -33.74
CA ILE A 50 -16.82 -42.15 -32.53
C ILE A 50 -15.77 -42.33 -31.43
N ASN A 51 -15.23 -43.53 -31.23
CA ASN A 51 -14.21 -43.78 -30.22
C ASN A 51 -12.93 -42.97 -30.50
N GLU A 52 -12.50 -42.87 -31.75
CA GLU A 52 -11.37 -42.02 -32.16
C GLU A 52 -11.63 -40.53 -31.91
N GLU A 53 -12.84 -40.04 -32.19
CA GLU A 53 -13.23 -38.65 -31.90
C GLU A 53 -13.27 -38.38 -30.38
N VAL A 54 -13.77 -39.33 -29.59
CA VAL A 54 -13.81 -39.23 -28.12
C VAL A 54 -12.40 -39.16 -27.55
N GLU A 55 -11.48 -40.02 -28.01
CA GLU A 55 -10.10 -40.00 -27.53
C GLU A 55 -9.35 -38.72 -27.97
N ARG A 56 -9.60 -38.23 -29.19
CA ARG A 56 -9.08 -36.91 -29.61
C ARG A 56 -9.61 -35.78 -28.72
N ALA A 57 -10.90 -35.77 -28.43
CA ALA A 57 -11.51 -34.77 -27.55
C ALA A 57 -10.97 -34.88 -26.11
N ARG A 58 -10.74 -36.09 -25.61
CA ARG A 58 -10.14 -36.35 -24.29
C ARG A 58 -8.72 -35.78 -24.21
N HIS A 59 -7.87 -36.10 -25.18
CA HIS A 59 -6.50 -35.58 -25.22
C HIS A 59 -6.47 -34.04 -25.36
N ALA A 60 -7.35 -33.47 -26.19
CA ALA A 60 -7.48 -32.03 -26.31
C ALA A 60 -7.90 -31.39 -24.96
N HIS A 61 -8.83 -32.01 -24.25
CA HIS A 61 -9.26 -31.55 -22.94
C HIS A 61 -8.13 -31.63 -21.90
N GLU A 62 -7.41 -32.74 -21.84
CA GLU A 62 -6.25 -32.91 -20.94
C GLU A 62 -5.18 -31.85 -21.19
N ALA A 63 -4.88 -31.56 -22.46
CA ALA A 63 -3.92 -30.51 -22.82
C ALA A 63 -4.38 -29.11 -22.34
N LEU A 64 -5.68 -28.80 -22.43
CA LEU A 64 -6.24 -27.55 -21.92
C LEU A 64 -6.14 -27.47 -20.39
N VAL A 65 -6.42 -28.57 -19.68
CA VAL A 65 -6.30 -28.63 -18.22
C VAL A 65 -4.85 -28.38 -17.79
N GLN A 66 -3.88 -29.00 -18.47
CA GLN A 66 -2.45 -28.77 -18.18
C GLN A 66 -2.06 -27.31 -18.38
N LYS A 67 -2.51 -26.70 -19.49
CA LYS A 67 -2.25 -25.27 -19.76
C LYS A 67 -2.86 -24.37 -18.68
N TYR A 68 -4.10 -24.66 -18.26
CA TYR A 68 -4.77 -23.89 -17.21
C TYR A 68 -4.07 -24.01 -15.85
N GLN A 69 -3.63 -25.22 -15.50
CA GLN A 69 -2.84 -25.45 -14.27
C GLN A 69 -1.53 -24.66 -14.28
N GLU A 70 -0.84 -24.61 -15.41
CA GLU A 70 0.37 -23.80 -15.53
C GLU A 70 0.08 -22.30 -15.38
N GLN A 71 -1.01 -21.82 -15.98
CA GLN A 71 -1.44 -20.43 -15.79
C GLN A 71 -1.71 -20.11 -14.31
N ILE A 72 -2.38 -21.00 -13.56
CA ILE A 72 -2.59 -20.82 -12.12
C ILE A 72 -1.25 -20.69 -11.38
N ARG A 73 -0.29 -21.59 -11.64
CA ARG A 73 1.04 -21.52 -11.00
C ARG A 73 1.74 -20.20 -11.28
N THR A 74 1.68 -19.71 -12.52
CA THR A 74 2.28 -18.42 -12.88
C THR A 74 1.59 -17.25 -12.16
N LEU A 75 0.26 -17.28 -12.02
CA LEU A 75 -0.49 -16.26 -11.28
C LEU A 75 -0.14 -16.27 -9.79
N GLU A 76 -0.08 -17.44 -9.16
CA GLU A 76 0.31 -17.59 -7.76
C GLU A 76 1.74 -17.09 -7.51
N ALA A 77 2.67 -17.39 -8.43
CA ALA A 77 4.04 -16.92 -8.35
C ALA A 77 4.14 -15.39 -8.48
N THR A 78 3.45 -14.79 -9.45
CA THR A 78 3.44 -13.32 -9.63
C THR A 78 2.75 -12.61 -8.47
N GLN A 79 1.67 -13.17 -7.92
CA GLN A 79 1.01 -12.66 -6.73
C GLN A 79 1.94 -12.69 -5.51
N SER A 80 2.69 -13.77 -5.32
CA SER A 80 3.67 -13.89 -4.25
C SER A 80 4.78 -12.83 -4.36
N GLN A 81 5.27 -12.57 -5.57
CA GLN A 81 6.25 -11.51 -5.85
C GLN A 81 5.67 -10.12 -5.53
N LEU A 82 4.42 -9.86 -5.90
CA LEU A 82 3.74 -8.60 -5.61
C LEU A 82 3.60 -8.38 -4.10
N HIS A 83 3.20 -9.41 -3.34
CA HIS A 83 3.12 -9.33 -1.89
C HIS A 83 4.48 -9.13 -1.22
N ALA A 84 5.55 -9.72 -1.74
CA ALA A 84 6.91 -9.50 -1.23
C ALA A 84 7.40 -8.07 -1.50
N SER A 85 7.16 -7.55 -2.71
CA SER A 85 7.49 -6.17 -3.08
C SER A 85 6.70 -5.17 -2.24
N LYS A 86 5.39 -5.40 -2.06
CA LYS A 86 4.54 -4.55 -1.23
C LYS A 86 5.01 -4.49 0.22
N ARG A 87 5.35 -5.64 0.82
CA ARG A 87 5.93 -5.69 2.17
C ARG A 87 7.24 -4.89 2.28
N SER A 88 8.10 -4.99 1.26
CA SER A 88 9.37 -4.25 1.23
C SER A 88 9.13 -2.73 1.17
N LEU A 89 8.15 -2.29 0.35
CA LEU A 89 7.73 -0.90 0.30
C LEU A 89 7.16 -0.43 1.65
N ASP A 90 6.30 -1.23 2.28
CA ASP A 90 5.69 -0.87 3.56
C ASP A 90 6.75 -0.70 4.66
N ILE A 91 7.79 -1.55 4.66
CA ILE A 91 8.94 -1.39 5.57
C ILE A 91 9.69 -0.08 5.31
N LEU A 92 10.00 0.23 4.04
CA LEU A 92 10.72 1.45 3.68
C LEU A 92 9.93 2.71 4.04
N VAL A 93 8.62 2.70 3.76
CA VAL A 93 7.71 3.80 4.12
C VAL A 93 7.63 3.98 5.64
N ALA A 94 7.59 2.90 6.41
CA ALA A 94 7.62 2.97 7.86
C ALA A 94 8.95 3.51 8.42
N GLN A 95 10.07 3.27 7.73
CA GLN A 95 11.39 3.75 8.14
C GLN A 95 11.69 5.21 7.76
N GLN A 96 11.08 5.72 6.69
CA GLN A 96 11.27 7.09 6.19
C GLN A 96 11.11 8.18 7.27
N PRO A 97 10.03 8.24 8.07
CA PRO A 97 9.85 9.30 9.06
C PRO A 97 10.94 9.30 10.14
N ALA A 98 11.42 8.11 10.55
CA ALA A 98 12.49 8.01 11.53
C ALA A 98 13.82 8.58 11.00
N GLN A 99 14.13 8.34 9.72
CA GLN A 99 15.33 8.89 9.07
C GLN A 99 15.24 10.42 8.91
N LEU A 100 14.07 10.95 8.55
CA LEU A 100 13.86 12.39 8.45
C LEU A 100 13.98 13.08 9.81
N ALA A 101 13.39 12.51 10.85
CA ALA A 101 13.50 13.04 12.22
C ALA A 101 14.96 13.06 12.70
N GLU A 102 15.73 12.01 12.39
CA GLU A 102 17.16 11.97 12.73
C GLU A 102 17.97 13.02 11.95
N ALA A 103 17.68 13.19 10.65
CA ALA A 103 18.33 14.22 9.83
C ALA A 103 18.04 15.64 10.35
N GLU A 104 16.80 15.93 10.77
CA GLU A 104 16.43 17.21 11.40
C GLU A 104 17.16 17.41 12.73
N ARG A 105 17.22 16.36 13.56
CA ARG A 105 17.95 16.39 14.85
C ARG A 105 19.43 16.72 14.64
N LEU A 106 20.08 16.07 13.67
CA LEU A 106 21.47 16.31 13.32
C LEU A 106 21.67 17.70 12.72
N SER A 107 20.76 18.16 11.86
CA SER A 107 20.76 19.52 11.30
C SER A 107 20.72 20.58 12.40
N GLY A 108 19.89 20.36 13.42
CA GLY A 108 19.87 21.21 14.61
C GLY A 108 21.21 21.21 15.36
N LEU A 109 21.87 20.05 15.48
CA LEU A 109 23.18 19.91 16.17
C LEU A 109 24.32 20.62 15.46
N ILE A 110 24.36 20.54 14.13
CA ILE A 110 25.42 21.17 13.33
C ILE A 110 25.12 22.63 12.98
N HIS A 111 23.97 23.16 13.42
CA HIS A 111 23.56 24.51 13.08
C HIS A 111 24.63 25.55 13.49
N PRO A 112 25.12 26.41 12.57
CA PRO A 112 26.27 27.29 12.80
C PRO A 112 26.14 28.19 14.04
N ILE A 113 24.91 28.62 14.35
CA ILE A 113 24.58 29.47 15.50
C ILE A 113 25.05 28.90 16.84
N ARG A 114 25.18 27.57 16.97
CA ARG A 114 25.67 26.91 18.18
C ARG A 114 27.17 27.12 18.40
N ARG A 115 27.93 27.40 17.33
CA ARG A 115 29.39 27.60 17.35
C ARG A 115 29.81 29.06 17.31
N LEU A 116 28.87 29.99 17.10
CA LEU A 116 29.18 31.42 17.12
C LEU A 116 29.74 31.83 18.48
N PRO A 117 30.73 32.73 18.56
CA PRO A 117 31.15 33.35 19.82
C PRO A 117 30.02 34.09 20.52
N SER A 118 30.13 34.28 21.84
CA SER A 118 29.09 34.96 22.63
C SER A 118 28.88 36.41 22.19
N ASP A 119 29.93 37.13 21.83
CA ASP A 119 29.86 38.53 21.40
C ASP A 119 29.06 38.69 20.09
N ILE A 120 29.22 37.73 19.16
CA ILE A 120 28.45 37.72 17.91
C ILE A 120 26.98 37.41 18.18
N LEU A 121 26.68 36.49 19.09
CA LEU A 121 25.30 36.19 19.49
C LEU A 121 24.65 37.38 20.19
N GLN A 122 25.39 38.09 21.05
CA GLN A 122 24.92 39.32 21.69
C GLN A 122 24.58 40.38 20.63
N TYR A 123 25.47 40.62 19.67
CA TYR A 123 25.22 41.55 18.57
C TYR A 123 23.96 41.18 17.78
N LEU A 124 23.77 39.89 17.48
CA LEU A 124 22.57 39.39 16.80
C LEU A 124 21.31 39.61 17.64
N PHE A 125 21.37 39.39 18.95
CA PHE A 125 20.24 39.60 19.86
C PHE A 125 19.84 41.08 19.92
N GLU A 126 20.80 41.98 20.06
CA GLU A 126 20.56 43.42 20.06
C GLU A 126 19.99 43.90 18.72
N SER A 127 20.47 43.33 17.61
CA SER A 127 19.96 43.63 16.26
C SER A 127 18.51 43.13 16.11
N ALA A 128 18.23 41.91 16.55
CA ALA A 128 16.88 41.33 16.51
C ALA A 128 15.90 42.09 17.42
N TYR A 129 16.37 42.52 18.60
CA TYR A 129 15.62 43.38 19.52
C TYR A 129 15.30 44.74 18.91
N SER A 130 16.30 45.39 18.29
CA SER A 130 16.14 46.72 17.70
C SER A 130 15.22 46.71 16.48
N ALA A 131 15.15 45.58 15.76
CA ALA A 131 14.26 45.38 14.61
C ALA A 131 12.78 45.23 14.99
N LYS A 132 12.46 45.03 16.28
CA LYS A 132 11.08 44.95 16.79
C LYS A 132 10.55 46.32 17.19
N ASP A 133 9.25 46.49 16.98
CA ASP A 133 8.50 47.60 17.52
C ASP A 133 8.59 47.61 19.04
N LYS A 134 8.44 48.80 19.65
CA LYS A 134 8.67 48.98 21.09
C LYS A 134 7.84 48.02 21.95
N GLU A 135 6.58 47.81 21.56
CA GLU A 135 5.61 46.95 22.25
C GLU A 135 6.04 45.47 22.25
N ASP A 136 6.76 45.02 21.22
CA ASP A 136 7.18 43.61 21.05
C ASP A 136 8.56 43.31 21.67
N ARG A 137 9.32 44.34 22.05
CA ARG A 137 10.72 44.20 22.49
C ARG A 137 10.87 43.35 23.74
N PHE A 138 9.95 43.49 24.69
CA PHE A 138 9.95 42.68 25.91
C PHE A 138 9.74 41.19 25.57
N PHE A 139 8.79 40.88 24.69
CA PHE A 139 8.56 39.51 24.22
C PHE A 139 9.74 38.95 23.42
N ALA A 140 10.41 39.78 22.61
CA ALA A 140 11.61 39.39 21.89
C ALA A 140 12.75 39.02 22.84
N ALA A 141 13.02 39.83 23.86
CA ALA A 141 14.02 39.55 24.89
C ALA A 141 13.69 38.26 25.66
N LEU A 142 12.43 38.07 26.03
CA LEU A 142 11.96 36.83 26.66
C LEU A 142 12.18 35.63 25.75
N THR A 143 11.79 35.72 24.47
CA THR A 143 11.94 34.65 23.48
C THR A 143 13.41 34.23 23.34
N LEU A 144 14.32 35.21 23.20
CA LEU A 144 15.76 34.96 23.12
C LEU A 144 16.30 34.27 24.38
N SER A 145 15.82 34.67 25.57
CA SER A 145 16.23 34.07 26.85
C SER A 145 15.70 32.65 27.10
N GLN A 146 14.74 32.18 26.29
CA GLN A 146 14.08 30.90 26.47
C GLN A 146 14.57 29.79 25.52
N VAL A 147 15.40 30.12 24.53
CA VAL A 147 15.88 29.14 23.53
C VAL A 147 16.73 28.02 24.14
N CYS A 148 17.79 28.35 24.88
CA CYS A 148 18.65 27.37 25.57
C CYS A 148 19.43 28.02 26.73
N GLN A 149 20.14 27.23 27.54
CA GLN A 149 20.92 27.75 28.68
C GLN A 149 21.98 28.78 28.25
N ARG A 150 22.65 28.57 27.12
CA ARG A 150 23.67 29.49 26.59
C ARG A 150 23.06 30.82 26.15
N TRP A 151 21.95 30.77 25.41
CA TRP A 151 21.24 31.98 24.98
C TRP A 151 20.69 32.74 26.16
N ARG A 152 20.18 32.05 27.17
CA ARG A 152 19.77 32.66 28.43
C ARG A 152 20.91 33.40 29.11
N ALA A 153 22.08 32.78 29.26
CA ALA A 153 23.23 33.44 29.87
C ALA A 153 23.64 34.70 29.09
N ILE A 154 23.68 34.65 27.76
CA ILE A 154 24.01 35.80 26.91
C ILE A 154 22.95 36.90 27.03
N ALA A 155 21.66 36.54 26.90
CA ALA A 155 20.56 37.49 26.97
C ALA A 155 20.51 38.21 28.34
N LEU A 156 20.71 37.47 29.44
CA LEU A 156 20.77 38.04 30.79
C LEU A 156 21.99 38.96 30.98
N ASN A 157 23.12 38.64 30.34
CA ASN A 157 24.33 39.47 30.34
C ASN A 157 24.30 40.57 29.27
N THR A 158 23.17 40.80 28.59
CA THR A 158 22.99 41.86 27.59
C THR A 158 21.96 42.87 28.11
N PRO A 159 22.36 43.90 28.87
CA PRO A 159 21.45 44.84 29.51
C PRO A 159 20.52 45.57 28.53
N ARG A 160 20.99 45.80 27.31
CA ARG A 160 20.24 46.51 26.25
C ARG A 160 18.95 45.79 25.84
N LEU A 161 18.82 44.48 26.10
CA LEU A 161 17.58 43.74 25.83
C LEU A 161 16.47 44.02 26.86
N TRP A 162 16.83 44.56 28.02
CA TRP A 162 15.94 44.69 29.18
C TRP A 162 15.69 46.15 29.59
N CYS A 163 16.16 47.12 28.80
CA CYS A 163 16.02 48.55 29.10
C CYS A 163 14.60 49.10 28.85
N TYR A 164 13.74 48.36 28.15
CA TYR A 164 12.35 48.73 27.90
C TYR A 164 11.45 47.52 28.15
N ILE A 165 10.61 47.63 29.18
CA ILE A 165 9.63 46.61 29.55
C ILE A 165 8.26 47.27 29.48
N ASP A 166 7.48 46.81 28.52
CA ASP A 166 6.09 47.23 28.32
C ASP A 166 5.24 45.98 28.40
N TYR A 167 4.39 45.91 29.42
CA TYR A 167 3.54 44.76 29.68
C TYR A 167 2.19 45.22 30.21
N VAL A 168 1.12 44.84 29.49
CA VAL A 168 -0.26 45.12 29.89
C VAL A 168 -0.75 43.95 30.73
N PHE A 169 -1.08 44.21 32.00
CA PHE A 169 -1.67 43.21 32.88
C PHE A 169 -3.11 42.90 32.43
N GLN A 170 -3.41 41.62 32.25
CA GLN A 170 -4.77 41.12 32.11
C GLN A 170 -5.34 40.80 33.50
N ASP A 171 -6.66 40.91 33.66
CA ASP A 171 -7.34 40.64 34.93
C ASP A 171 -6.98 39.24 35.46
N GLY A 172 -6.50 39.18 36.71
CA GLY A 172 -6.16 37.93 37.41
C GLY A 172 -4.67 37.60 37.51
N ILE A 173 -3.77 38.41 36.95
CA ILE A 173 -2.31 38.28 37.17
C ILE A 173 -1.91 39.18 38.34
N ASP A 174 -1.35 38.59 39.40
CA ASP A 174 -0.73 39.34 40.49
C ASP A 174 0.56 40.04 40.01
N PRO A 175 0.62 41.38 40.05
CA PRO A 175 1.81 42.12 39.63
C PRO A 175 3.07 41.76 40.44
N GLU A 176 2.94 41.47 41.74
CA GLU A 176 4.10 41.12 42.57
C GLU A 176 4.73 39.81 42.13
N SER A 177 3.91 38.78 41.89
CA SER A 177 4.35 37.49 41.35
C SER A 177 5.00 37.62 39.97
N PHE A 178 4.42 38.44 39.08
CA PHE A 178 4.99 38.70 37.76
C PHE A 178 6.36 39.37 37.86
N TRP A 179 6.48 40.46 38.63
CA TRP A 179 7.75 41.17 38.79
C TRP A 179 8.78 40.33 39.55
N GLY A 180 8.37 39.49 40.50
CA GLY A 180 9.24 38.49 41.14
C GLY A 180 9.86 37.49 40.14
N TRP A 181 9.16 37.21 39.03
CA TRP A 181 9.70 36.39 37.94
C TRP A 181 10.53 37.20 36.93
N VAL A 182 10.16 38.45 36.62
CA VAL A 182 10.87 39.31 35.65
C VAL A 182 12.18 39.87 36.21
N ILE A 183 12.17 40.44 37.42
CA ILE A 183 13.31 41.13 38.04
C ILE A 183 14.59 40.28 38.06
N PRO A 184 14.57 38.98 38.40
CA PRO A 184 15.75 38.13 38.33
C PRO A 184 16.41 38.07 36.95
N ARG A 185 15.67 38.37 35.88
CA ARG A 185 16.14 38.35 34.49
C ARG A 185 16.67 39.71 34.01
N VAL A 186 16.38 40.78 34.75
CA VAL A 186 16.78 42.16 34.42
C VAL A 186 18.06 42.59 35.18
N LYS A 187 18.63 41.70 36.01
CA LYS A 187 19.70 41.96 36.99
C LYS A 187 21.00 42.63 36.49
N ALA A 188 21.21 42.77 35.18
CA ALA A 188 22.39 43.42 34.61
C ALA A 188 22.14 44.86 34.10
N VAL A 189 20.91 45.37 34.16
CA VAL A 189 20.59 46.76 33.77
C VAL A 189 20.96 47.71 34.91
N PRO A 190 21.91 48.64 34.73
CA PRO A 190 22.10 49.72 35.68
C PRO A 190 20.77 50.47 35.82
N ALA A 191 20.31 50.62 37.06
CA ALA A 191 19.23 51.56 37.34
C ALA A 191 19.81 52.97 37.14
N ASP A 192 19.47 53.60 36.02
CA ASP A 192 19.62 55.04 35.85
C ASP A 192 18.45 55.77 36.53
#